data_AF-A0A7S3E3L2-F1
#
_entry.id   AF-A0A7S3E3L2-F1
#
_cell.length_a   1.000
_cell.length_b   1.000
_cell.length_c   1.000
_cell.angle_alpha   90.00
_cell.angle_beta   90.00
_cell.angle_gamma   90.00
#
_symmetry.space_group_name_H-M   'P 1'
#
loop_
_entity.id
_entity.type
_entity.pdbx_description
1 polymer ?
#
loop_
_entity_poly.entity_id
_entity_poly.type
_entity_poly.pdbx_seq_one_letter_code
_entity_poly.pdbx_strand_id
1 'polypeptide(L)'
;KAPKPSLGGCWGWAATHLGVTGDFSHLNLSDPFWMRRKGSGWWTEIRAGCVTFLTMAYVMPVNAQIMSDAMGKENIEDLVIATAAVSCIASILGGLMSNFPFGLAPGMGLNAYFVYNVVLGEGLPWQEALTAVLFSGFLFLITTLLGLRTFILKFVPPGVQLALGAGIGLFLAFIGLQVDQGMGLIK
;
A
#
# COMPACT_ATOMS: atom_id res chain seq x y z
N LYS A 1 8.54 -19.54 -16.05
CA LYS A 1 7.12 -19.44 -16.45
C LYS A 1 6.31 -20.38 -15.55
N ALA A 2 5.59 -19.85 -14.56
CA ALA A 2 4.64 -20.67 -13.79
C ALA A 2 3.49 -21.11 -14.73
N PRO A 3 2.95 -22.34 -14.59
CA PRO A 3 1.81 -22.76 -15.39
C PRO A 3 0.60 -21.90 -15.03
N LYS A 4 -0.12 -21.41 -16.04
CA LYS A 4 -1.40 -20.73 -15.83
C LYS A 4 -2.40 -21.77 -15.30
N PRO A 5 -3.10 -21.53 -14.18
CA PRO A 5 -4.18 -22.41 -13.78
C PRO A 5 -5.26 -22.41 -14.86
N SER A 6 -5.56 -23.58 -15.43
CA SER A 6 -6.62 -23.74 -16.42
C SER A 6 -7.97 -23.74 -15.71
N LEU A 7 -8.52 -22.55 -15.48
CA LEU A 7 -9.90 -22.39 -15.01
C LEU A 7 -10.80 -22.28 -16.25
N GLY A 8 -11.54 -23.36 -16.54
CA GLY A 8 -12.61 -23.34 -17.54
C GLY A 8 -13.84 -22.58 -17.04
N GLY A 9 -14.49 -21.84 -17.95
CA GLY A 9 -15.76 -21.14 -17.70
C GLY A 9 -15.62 -19.77 -17.05
N CYS A 10 -16.73 -19.02 -16.99
CA CYS A 10 -16.96 -17.59 -16.66
C CYS A 10 -16.00 -16.90 -15.65
N TRP A 11 -15.35 -17.67 -14.78
CA TRP A 11 -14.29 -17.23 -13.86
C TRP A 11 -12.97 -16.87 -14.54
N GLY A 12 -12.71 -17.33 -15.77
CA GLY A 12 -11.52 -16.96 -16.54
C GLY A 12 -11.44 -15.47 -16.88
N TRP A 13 -12.59 -14.81 -17.09
CA TRP A 13 -12.67 -13.37 -17.35
C TRP A 13 -12.39 -12.56 -16.08
N ALA A 14 -13.01 -12.94 -14.96
CA ALA A 14 -12.77 -12.38 -13.63
C ALA A 14 -11.30 -12.54 -13.20
N ALA A 15 -10.73 -13.74 -13.32
CA ALA A 15 -9.32 -14.01 -13.01
C ALA A 15 -8.34 -13.17 -13.85
N THR A 16 -8.64 -12.98 -15.14
CA THR A 16 -7.74 -12.27 -16.07
C THR A 16 -7.85 -10.75 -15.98
N HIS A 17 -8.97 -10.20 -15.50
CA HIS A 17 -9.21 -8.74 -15.48
C HIS A 17 -9.37 -8.15 -14.07
N LEU A 18 -9.89 -8.90 -13.09
CA LEU A 18 -10.05 -8.44 -11.70
C LEU A 18 -8.79 -8.69 -10.86
N GLY A 19 -7.88 -9.58 -11.30
CA GLY A 19 -6.71 -9.98 -10.51
C GLY A 19 -7.06 -10.75 -9.23
N VAL A 20 -8.34 -11.07 -9.02
CA VAL A 20 -8.82 -11.92 -7.94
C VAL A 20 -8.92 -13.34 -8.48
N THR A 21 -7.78 -14.02 -8.55
CA THR A 21 -7.76 -15.48 -8.64
C THR A 21 -7.91 -16.01 -7.23
N GLY A 22 -9.07 -16.58 -6.89
CA GLY A 22 -9.28 -17.35 -5.65
C GLY A 22 -8.51 -18.68 -5.62
N ASP A 23 -7.30 -18.70 -6.19
CA ASP A 23 -6.44 -19.86 -6.32
C ASP A 23 -5.45 -19.88 -5.15
N PHE A 24 -5.84 -20.56 -4.07
CA PHE A 24 -5.03 -20.78 -2.88
C PHE A 24 -4.06 -21.97 -3.02
N SER A 25 -3.78 -22.44 -4.25
CA SER A 25 -2.81 -23.51 -4.49
C SER A 25 -1.39 -23.20 -3.99
N HIS A 26 -1.12 -21.93 -3.71
CA HIS A 26 0.12 -21.48 -3.10
C HIS A 26 0.19 -21.75 -1.58
N LEU A 27 -0.92 -22.00 -0.87
CA LEU A 27 -0.94 -22.31 0.58
C LEU A 27 -0.74 -23.81 0.89
N ASN A 28 -0.26 -24.59 -0.07
CA ASN A 28 -0.09 -26.03 0.08
C ASN A 28 0.90 -26.37 1.22
N LEU A 29 0.49 -27.23 2.17
CA LEU A 29 1.30 -27.63 3.32
C LEU A 29 2.66 -28.26 2.93
N SER A 30 2.77 -28.87 1.75
CA SER A 30 4.02 -29.48 1.30
C SER A 30 5.05 -28.46 0.78
N ASP A 31 4.61 -27.31 0.27
CA ASP A 31 5.46 -26.23 -0.24
C ASP A 31 4.72 -24.88 -0.16
N PRO A 32 4.65 -24.27 1.05
CA PRO A 32 3.92 -23.02 1.25
C PRO A 32 4.57 -21.90 0.44
N PHE A 33 3.73 -21.07 -0.18
CA PHE A 33 4.08 -19.97 -1.09
C PHE A 33 4.99 -20.34 -2.26
N TRP A 34 5.11 -21.65 -2.55
CA TRP A 34 6.08 -22.22 -3.49
C TRP A 34 7.54 -21.88 -3.13
N MET A 35 7.88 -21.77 -1.84
CA MET A 35 9.22 -21.44 -1.36
C MET A 35 10.30 -22.33 -1.98
N ARG A 36 10.09 -23.66 -2.00
CA ARG A 36 11.06 -24.62 -2.56
C ARG A 36 11.19 -24.47 -4.07
N ARG A 37 10.09 -24.21 -4.79
CA ARG A 37 10.15 -23.93 -6.24
C ARG A 37 10.83 -22.60 -6.57
N LYS A 38 10.76 -21.62 -5.67
CA LYS A 38 11.46 -20.34 -5.76
C LYS A 38 12.93 -20.45 -5.33
N GLY A 39 13.38 -21.61 -4.84
CA GLY A 39 14.75 -21.81 -4.32
C GLY A 39 15.03 -21.06 -3.02
N SER A 40 13.98 -20.66 -2.29
CA SER A 40 14.10 -19.92 -1.02
C SER A 40 14.01 -20.86 0.18
N GLY A 41 14.65 -20.46 1.28
CA GLY A 41 14.64 -21.18 2.55
C GLY A 41 13.94 -20.38 3.64
N TRP A 42 13.45 -21.07 4.69
CA TRP A 42 12.80 -20.45 5.84
C TRP A 42 13.60 -19.29 6.45
N TRP A 43 14.92 -19.46 6.57
CA TRP A 43 15.82 -18.40 7.06
C TRP A 43 15.95 -17.21 6.11
N THR A 44 15.88 -17.45 4.80
CA THR A 44 15.91 -16.39 3.79
C THR A 44 14.64 -15.56 3.87
N GLU A 45 13.48 -16.21 4.00
CA GLU A 45 12.17 -15.54 4.12
C GLU A 45 12.06 -14.71 5.41
N ILE A 46 12.50 -15.25 6.55
CA ILE A 46 12.50 -14.50 7.82
C ILE A 46 13.40 -13.26 7.71
N ARG A 47 14.61 -13.41 7.15
CA ARG A 47 15.53 -12.28 6.96
C ARG A 47 14.96 -11.25 5.99
N ALA A 48 14.37 -11.67 4.87
CA ALA A 48 13.74 -10.79 3.91
C ALA A 48 12.55 -10.02 4.54
N GLY A 49 11.75 -10.70 5.36
CA GLY A 49 10.68 -10.09 6.13
C GLY A 49 11.20 -9.04 7.12
N CYS A 50 12.25 -9.36 7.91
CA CYS A 50 12.87 -8.41 8.83
C CYS A 50 13.43 -7.19 8.10
N VAL A 51 14.13 -7.37 6.97
CA VAL A 51 14.65 -6.26 6.17
C VAL A 51 13.50 -5.39 5.66
N THR A 52 12.43 -5.99 5.13
CA THR A 52 11.25 -5.26 4.63
C THR A 52 10.53 -4.50 5.74
N PHE A 53 10.44 -5.09 6.93
CA PHE A 53 9.88 -4.42 8.10
C PHE A 53 10.71 -3.20 8.48
N LEU A 54 12.04 -3.34 8.57
CA LEU A 54 12.93 -2.24 8.91
C LEU A 54 12.92 -1.13 7.86
N THR A 55 12.83 -1.46 6.57
CA THR A 55 12.76 -0.45 5.51
C THR A 55 11.44 0.32 5.49
N MET A 56 10.34 -0.28 5.95
CA MET A 56 9.02 0.37 6.04
C MET A 56 8.73 0.97 7.42
N ALA A 57 9.53 0.66 8.44
CA ALA A 57 9.28 1.07 9.82
C ALA A 57 9.18 2.58 10.00
N TYR A 58 9.88 3.37 9.16
CA TYR A 58 9.83 4.84 9.20
C TYR A 58 8.40 5.38 8.96
N VAL A 59 7.53 4.65 8.26
CA VAL A 59 6.16 5.08 7.96
C VAL A 59 5.31 5.22 9.23
N MET A 60 5.60 4.43 10.28
CA MET A 60 4.83 4.46 11.53
C MET A 60 4.90 5.83 12.23
N PRO A 61 6.08 6.34 12.64
CA PRO A 61 6.17 7.66 13.27
C PRO A 61 5.79 8.79 12.32
N VAL A 62 6.18 8.72 11.04
CA VAL A 62 5.92 9.81 10.09
C VAL A 62 4.42 9.98 9.85
N ASN A 63 3.69 8.87 9.65
CA ASN A 63 2.25 8.94 9.43
C ASN A 63 1.52 9.50 10.65
N ALA A 64 1.93 9.07 11.86
CA ALA A 64 1.35 9.55 13.09
C ALA A 64 1.59 11.06 13.28
N GLN A 65 2.79 11.55 12.96
CA GLN A 65 3.10 12.98 13.03
C GLN A 65 2.25 13.80 12.05
N ILE A 66 2.19 13.41 10.78
CA ILE A 66 1.36 14.09 9.77
C ILE A 66 -0.10 14.14 10.21
N MET A 67 -0.67 13.00 10.62
CA MET A 67 -2.07 12.94 11.04
C MET A 67 -2.35 13.69 12.35
N SER A 68 -1.38 13.74 13.27
CA SER A 68 -1.53 14.45 14.54
C SER A 68 -1.70 15.97 14.37
N ASP A 69 -1.19 16.54 13.27
CA ASP A 69 -1.41 17.95 12.94
C ASP A 69 -2.88 18.26 12.62
N ALA A 70 -3.63 17.27 12.12
CA ALA A 70 -5.07 17.37 11.85
C ALA A 70 -5.97 16.90 13.02
N MET A 71 -5.54 15.88 13.76
CA MET A 71 -6.39 15.17 14.74
C MET A 71 -6.05 15.46 16.21
N GLY A 72 -4.98 16.20 16.48
CA GLY A 72 -4.48 16.47 17.83
C GLY A 72 -3.25 15.65 18.19
N LYS A 73 -2.30 16.27 18.89
CA LYS A 73 -1.00 15.67 19.25
C LYS A 73 -1.07 14.69 20.41
N GLU A 74 -2.18 14.68 21.15
CA GLU A 74 -2.44 13.74 22.23
C GLU A 74 -2.63 12.29 21.76
N ASN A 75 -2.95 12.07 20.48
CA ASN A 75 -3.31 10.75 19.94
C ASN A 75 -2.17 10.04 19.20
N ILE A 76 -0.94 10.58 19.19
CA ILE A 76 0.17 10.05 18.36
C ILE A 76 0.41 8.54 18.59
N GLU A 77 0.36 8.09 19.84
CA GLU A 77 0.55 6.67 20.18
C GLU A 77 -0.52 5.77 19.55
N ASP A 78 -1.79 6.18 19.65
CA ASP A 78 -2.92 5.46 19.07
C ASP A 78 -2.84 5.42 17.54
N LEU A 79 -2.38 6.50 16.91
CA LEU A 79 -2.20 6.55 15.46
C LEU A 79 -1.06 5.64 14.97
N VAL A 80 0.03 5.53 15.72
CA VAL A 80 1.12 4.58 15.43
C VAL A 80 0.59 3.15 15.51
N ILE A 81 -0.13 2.81 16.59
CA ILE A 81 -0.67 1.47 16.80
C ILE A 81 -1.70 1.12 15.73
N ALA A 82 -2.62 2.04 15.41
CA ALA A 82 -3.61 1.86 14.36
C ALA A 82 -2.95 1.63 12.99
N THR A 83 -1.94 2.44 12.65
CA THR A 83 -1.20 2.30 11.38
C THR A 83 -0.48 0.95 11.29
N ALA A 84 0.17 0.53 12.37
CA ALA A 84 0.86 -0.75 12.45
C ALA A 84 -0.12 -1.93 12.32
N ALA A 85 -1.25 -1.87 13.03
CA ALA A 85 -2.27 -2.92 12.99
C ALA A 85 -2.88 -3.07 11.59
N VAL A 86 -3.28 -1.96 10.95
CA VAL A 86 -3.87 -1.98 9.61
C VAL A 86 -2.85 -2.46 8.56
N SER A 87 -1.60 -2.01 8.63
CA SER A 87 -0.54 -2.42 7.70
C SER A 87 -0.18 -3.90 7.86
N CYS A 88 -0.20 -4.41 9.09
CA CYS A 88 0.01 -5.83 9.39
C CYS A 88 -1.12 -6.68 8.79
N ILE A 89 -2.38 -6.32 9.05
CA ILE A 89 -3.55 -7.02 8.51
C ILE A 89 -3.55 -6.96 6.97
N ALA A 90 -3.29 -5.80 6.38
CA ALA A 90 -3.24 -5.62 4.93
C ALA A 90 -2.14 -6.49 4.30
N SER A 91 -0.92 -6.48 4.87
CA SER A 91 0.20 -7.26 4.36
C SER A 91 -0.03 -8.78 4.50
N ILE A 92 -0.64 -9.23 5.61
CA ILE A 92 -1.01 -10.63 5.80
C ILE A 92 -2.06 -11.06 4.78
N LEU A 93 -3.13 -10.27 4.61
CA LEU A 93 -4.19 -10.56 3.64
C LEU A 93 -3.64 -10.56 2.21
N GLY A 94 -2.81 -9.58 1.85
CA GLY A 94 -2.16 -9.50 0.54
C GLY A 94 -1.26 -10.71 0.25
N GLY A 95 -0.47 -11.13 1.25
CA GLY A 95 0.37 -12.32 1.17
C GLY A 95 -0.44 -13.60 1.00
N LEU A 96 -1.45 -13.83 1.85
CA LEU A 96 -2.28 -15.04 1.85
C LEU A 96 -3.23 -15.15 0.65
N MET A 97 -3.69 -14.03 0.10
CA MET A 97 -4.64 -14.04 -1.02
C MET A 97 -3.94 -14.04 -2.37
N SER A 98 -2.78 -13.38 -2.49
CA SER A 98 -2.16 -13.11 -3.80
C SER A 98 -0.73 -13.66 -3.97
N ASN A 99 -0.12 -14.28 -2.94
CA ASN A 99 1.29 -14.74 -2.95
C ASN A 99 2.25 -13.67 -3.51
N PHE A 100 2.01 -12.41 -3.15
CA PHE A 100 2.71 -11.25 -3.70
C PHE A 100 3.70 -10.73 -2.65
N PRO A 101 5.02 -10.66 -2.95
CA PRO A 101 6.05 -10.34 -1.96
C PRO A 101 6.17 -8.82 -1.75
N PHE A 102 5.09 -8.16 -1.34
CA PHE A 102 5.05 -6.72 -1.13
C PHE A 102 4.45 -6.39 0.24
N GLY A 103 5.15 -5.55 0.99
CA GLY A 103 4.61 -4.93 2.20
C GLY A 103 3.60 -3.85 1.83
N LEU A 104 2.42 -3.92 2.43
CA LEU A 104 1.35 -2.94 2.24
C LEU A 104 1.37 -1.98 3.43
N ALA A 105 1.59 -0.71 3.12
CA ALA A 105 1.70 0.39 4.07
C ALA A 105 0.91 1.61 3.52
N PRO A 106 0.53 2.58 4.36
CA PRO A 106 -0.22 3.74 3.91
C PRO A 106 0.57 4.62 2.94
N GLY A 107 -0.15 5.21 1.97
CA GLY A 107 0.42 6.11 0.98
C GLY A 107 0.71 7.50 1.57
N MET A 108 1.98 7.75 1.92
CA MET A 108 2.42 8.98 2.60
C MET A 108 2.02 10.28 1.89
N GLY A 109 2.08 10.33 0.55
CA GLY A 109 1.70 11.52 -0.21
C GLY A 109 0.21 11.85 -0.16
N LEU A 110 -0.66 10.83 -0.11
CA LEU A 110 -2.10 11.03 0.03
C LEU A 110 -2.47 11.50 1.43
N ASN A 111 -1.77 11.00 2.45
CA ASN A 111 -1.98 11.42 3.84
C ASN A 111 -1.57 12.88 4.05
N ALA A 112 -0.45 13.30 3.45
CA ALA A 112 -0.04 14.71 3.47
C ALA A 112 -1.05 15.62 2.74
N TYR A 113 -1.56 15.20 1.58
CA TYR A 113 -2.61 15.94 0.88
C TYR A 113 -3.88 16.07 1.74
N PHE A 114 -4.32 14.96 2.35
CA PHE A 114 -5.48 14.94 3.23
C PHE A 114 -5.35 15.93 4.40
N VAL A 115 -4.23 15.92 5.12
CA VAL A 115 -4.04 16.81 6.27
C VAL A 115 -3.91 18.26 5.83
N TYR A 116 -2.96 18.55 4.95
CA TYR A 116 -2.57 19.93 4.69
C TYR A 116 -3.50 20.65 3.70
N ASN A 117 -4.15 19.93 2.77
CA ASN A 117 -5.07 20.56 1.82
C ASN A 117 -6.53 20.40 2.25
N VAL A 118 -6.97 19.19 2.63
CA VAL A 118 -8.40 18.95 2.91
C VAL A 118 -8.78 19.40 4.31
N VAL A 119 -8.05 18.99 5.34
CA VAL A 119 -8.40 19.33 6.72
C VAL A 119 -7.96 20.75 7.07
N LEU A 120 -6.67 21.06 6.89
CA LEU A 120 -6.11 22.36 7.28
C LEU A 120 -6.33 23.46 6.22
N GLY A 121 -6.34 23.11 4.93
CA GLY A 121 -6.51 24.06 3.83
C GLY A 121 -7.96 24.54 3.68
N GLU A 122 -8.91 23.61 3.60
CA GLU A 122 -10.34 23.91 3.49
C GLU A 122 -11.03 24.09 4.86
N GLY A 123 -10.33 23.85 5.96
CA GLY A 123 -10.85 24.02 7.33
C GLY A 123 -11.92 23.00 7.72
N LEU A 124 -12.04 21.89 7.01
CA LEU A 124 -13.03 20.85 7.30
C LEU A 124 -12.62 20.04 8.53
N PRO A 125 -13.58 19.64 9.39
CA PRO A 125 -13.28 18.75 10.50
C PRO A 125 -12.82 17.39 9.98
N TRP A 126 -11.82 16.79 10.65
CA TRP A 126 -11.18 15.54 10.20
C TRP A 126 -12.16 14.38 10.07
N GLN A 127 -13.26 14.38 10.84
CA GLN A 127 -14.32 13.37 10.79
C GLN A 127 -15.08 13.39 9.46
N GLU A 128 -15.37 14.58 8.93
CA GLU A 128 -16.02 14.75 7.62
C GLU A 128 -15.07 14.35 6.49
N ALA A 129 -13.79 14.73 6.62
CA ALA A 129 -12.78 14.33 5.66
C ALA A 129 -12.59 12.80 5.63
N LEU A 130 -12.54 12.13 6.78
CA LEU A 130 -12.45 10.67 6.85
C LEU A 130 -13.68 9.95 6.27
N THR A 131 -14.88 10.52 6.42
CA THR A 131 -16.08 9.95 5.79
C THR A 131 -16.00 10.06 4.27
N ALA A 132 -15.51 11.17 3.72
CA ALA A 132 -15.24 11.29 2.29
C ALA A 132 -14.23 10.24 1.79
N VAL A 133 -13.17 9.97 2.56
CA VAL A 133 -12.18 8.91 2.25
C VAL A 133 -12.82 7.51 2.29
N LEU A 134 -13.74 7.26 3.23
CA LEU A 134 -14.47 5.99 3.27
C LEU A 134 -15.32 5.80 1.99
N PHE A 135 -16.06 6.84 1.58
CA PHE A 135 -16.85 6.79 0.34
C PHE A 135 -15.98 6.64 -0.91
N SER A 136 -14.82 7.30 -0.96
CA SER A 136 -13.88 7.12 -2.07
C SER A 136 -13.31 5.69 -2.12
N GLY A 137 -13.11 5.04 -0.96
CA GLY A 137 -12.75 3.63 -0.85
C GLY A 137 -13.83 2.71 -1.44
N PHE A 138 -15.10 2.94 -1.12
CA PHE A 138 -16.21 2.20 -1.73
C PHE A 138 -16.29 2.41 -3.24
N LEU A 139 -16.15 3.66 -3.69
CA LEU A 139 -16.17 4.01 -5.10
C LEU A 139 -14.99 3.36 -5.85
N PHE A 140 -13.81 3.32 -5.24
CA PHE A 140 -12.64 2.64 -5.77
C PHE A 140 -12.84 1.12 -5.86
N LEU A 141 -13.49 0.51 -4.87
CA LEU A 141 -13.82 -0.91 -4.88
C LEU A 141 -14.78 -1.22 -6.05
N ILE A 142 -15.85 -0.45 -6.19
CA ILE A 142 -16.82 -0.58 -7.31
C ILE A 142 -16.09 -0.42 -8.65
N THR A 143 -15.27 0.62 -8.78
CA THR A 143 -14.51 0.91 -10.01
C THR A 143 -13.50 -0.20 -10.34
N THR A 144 -12.89 -0.81 -9.33
CA THR A 144 -11.98 -1.95 -9.48
C THR A 144 -12.73 -3.19 -9.96
N LEU A 145 -13.92 -3.45 -9.42
CA LEU A 145 -14.79 -4.54 -9.87
C LEU A 145 -15.28 -4.35 -11.32
N LEU A 146 -15.43 -3.12 -11.78
CA LEU A 146 -15.78 -2.79 -13.16
C LEU A 146 -14.59 -2.93 -14.14
N GLY A 147 -13.38 -3.22 -13.65
CA GLY A 147 -12.19 -3.41 -14.50
C GLY A 147 -11.62 -2.13 -15.10
N LEU A 148 -12.04 -0.95 -14.60
CA LEU A 148 -11.67 0.35 -15.15
C LEU A 148 -10.17 0.64 -15.06
N ARG A 149 -9.45 -0.01 -14.14
CA ARG A 149 -8.00 0.16 -13.94
C ARG A 149 -7.21 -0.07 -15.23
N THR A 150 -7.58 -1.10 -15.99
CA THR A 150 -6.83 -1.52 -17.19
C THR A 150 -7.14 -0.60 -18.37
N PHE A 151 -8.32 0.01 -18.35
CA PHE A 151 -8.74 1.00 -19.33
C PHE A 151 -7.95 2.30 -19.14
N ILE A 152 -7.89 2.82 -17.91
CA ILE A 152 -7.17 4.06 -17.58
C ILE A 152 -5.68 3.96 -17.93
N LEU A 153 -5.03 2.85 -17.57
CA LEU A 153 -3.59 2.66 -17.83
C LEU A 153 -3.22 2.66 -19.31
N LYS A 154 -4.16 2.35 -20.22
CA LYS A 154 -3.92 2.43 -21.67
C LYS A 154 -3.90 3.86 -22.20
N PHE A 155 -4.54 4.80 -21.51
CA PHE A 155 -4.57 6.21 -21.92
C PHE A 155 -3.38 7.01 -21.42
N VAL A 156 -2.68 6.53 -20.39
CA VAL A 156 -1.53 7.24 -19.82
C VAL A 156 -0.28 6.95 -20.66
N PRO A 157 0.33 7.95 -21.34
CA PRO A 157 1.53 7.73 -22.11
C PRO A 157 2.70 7.32 -21.20
N PRO A 158 3.63 6.47 -21.68
CA PRO A 158 4.71 5.93 -20.86
C PRO A 158 5.62 7.01 -20.25
N GLY A 159 5.76 8.17 -20.90
CA GLY A 159 6.50 9.31 -20.35
C GLY A 159 5.94 9.84 -19.03
N VAL A 160 4.60 9.87 -18.88
CA VAL A 160 3.93 10.31 -17.64
C VAL A 160 4.11 9.27 -16.53
N GLN A 161 4.12 7.99 -16.87
CA GLN A 161 4.36 6.90 -15.91
C GLN A 161 5.78 6.97 -15.33
N LEU A 162 6.78 7.28 -16.17
CA LEU A 162 8.16 7.48 -15.72
C LEU A 162 8.32 8.75 -14.87
N ALA A 163 7.66 9.84 -15.26
CA ALA A 163 7.67 11.09 -14.50
C ALA A 163 7.05 10.94 -13.11
N LEU A 164 5.96 10.16 -12.97
CA LEU A 164 5.36 9.84 -11.67
C LEU A 164 6.35 9.11 -10.75
N GLY A 165 7.08 8.12 -11.27
CA GLY A 165 8.11 7.42 -10.50
C GLY A 165 9.24 8.35 -10.04
N ALA A 166 9.73 9.22 -10.94
CA ALA A 166 10.74 10.22 -10.60
C ALA A 166 10.24 11.23 -9.55
N GLY A 167 8.96 11.66 -9.65
CA GLY A 167 8.34 12.59 -8.71
C GLY A 167 8.20 12.00 -7.31
N ILE A 168 7.74 10.75 -7.18
CA ILE A 168 7.64 10.07 -5.88
C ILE A 168 9.02 9.91 -5.24
N GLY A 169 10.05 9.56 -6.04
CA GLY A 169 11.42 9.45 -5.55
C GLY A 169 12.01 10.79 -5.07
N LEU A 170 11.80 11.87 -5.83
CA LEU A 170 12.21 13.22 -5.43
C LEU A 170 11.49 13.69 -4.17
N PHE A 171 10.19 13.38 -4.05
CA PHE A 171 9.39 13.72 -2.87
C PHE A 171 9.86 12.97 -1.62
N LEU A 172 10.15 11.67 -1.73
CA LEU A 172 10.77 10.89 -0.64
C LEU A 172 12.14 11.43 -0.25
N ALA A 173 12.96 11.81 -1.24
CA ALA A 173 14.26 12.44 -0.97
C ALA A 173 14.11 13.77 -0.23
N PHE A 174 13.09 14.56 -0.58
CA PHE A 174 12.77 15.82 0.09
C PHE A 174 12.33 15.61 1.55
N ILE A 175 11.42 14.66 1.82
CA ILE A 175 11.03 14.30 3.19
C ILE A 175 12.25 13.81 4.00
N GLY A 176 13.13 13.01 3.39
CA GLY A 176 14.36 12.53 4.06
C GLY A 176 15.39 13.63 4.36
N LEU A 177 15.31 14.78 3.68
CA LEU A 177 16.16 15.94 3.93
C LEU A 177 15.59 16.88 5.00
N GLN A 178 14.30 16.75 5.34
CA GLN A 178 13.65 17.58 6.35
C GLN A 178 14.16 17.28 7.77
N VAL A 179 14.14 18.31 8.63
CA VAL A 179 14.61 18.26 10.03
C VAL A 179 13.80 17.31 10.90
N ASP A 180 12.49 17.21 10.71
CA ASP A 180 11.65 16.39 11.56
C ASP A 180 11.79 14.87 11.32
N GLN A 181 12.28 14.45 10.14
CA GLN A 181 12.23 13.04 9.70
C GLN A 181 13.57 12.44 9.24
N GLY A 182 14.62 13.24 9.06
CA GLY A 182 15.86 12.78 8.43
C GLY A 182 17.12 13.59 8.76
N MET A 183 17.95 13.90 7.76
CA MET A 183 19.28 14.49 7.98
C MET A 183 19.28 15.96 8.44
N GLY A 184 18.12 16.62 8.41
CA GLY A 184 17.96 18.01 8.88
C GLY A 184 18.73 19.07 8.11
N LEU A 185 18.88 18.88 6.80
CA LEU A 185 19.48 19.86 5.90
C LEU A 185 18.50 20.95 5.46
N ILE A 186 17.20 20.66 5.50
CA ILE A 186 16.13 21.55 5.04
C ILE A 186 15.11 21.71 6.17
N LYS A 187 14.84 22.95 6.58
CA LYS A 187 13.77 23.28 7.53
C LYS A 187 12.40 23.26 6.85
#